data_AF-A0A1I4AKM2-F1
#
_entry.id   AF-A0A1I4AKM2-F1
#
_cell.length_a   1.000
_cell.length_b   1.000
_cell.length_c   1.000
_cell.angle_alpha   90.00
_cell.angle_beta   90.00
_cell.angle_gamma   90.00
#
_symmetry.space_group_name_H-M   'P 1'
#
loop_
_entity.id
_entity.type
_entity.pdbx_description
1 polymer ?
#
loop_
_entity_poly.entity_id
_entity_poly.type
_entity_poly.pdbx_seq_one_letter_code
_entity_poly.pdbx_strand_id
1 'polypeptide(L)'
;MQIEEGFRDMKSHRFGQGFEYNKTTHKERLSVLILLTTIAHWILMVIGLAARQTQHHRQYQANSLKTDSVLSLPFIGFRVIADKYAKLKIREFMKSVRALHLSSAYLFETL
;
A
#
# COMPACT_ATOMS: atom_id res chain seq x y z
N MET A 1 -4.29 8.78 -11.15
CA MET A 1 -4.42 7.42 -11.73
C MET A 1 -3.83 6.44 -10.72
N GLN A 2 -4.55 5.38 -10.31
CA GLN A 2 -4.14 4.52 -9.18
C GLN A 2 -2.74 3.87 -9.37
N ILE A 3 -2.41 3.46 -10.59
CA ILE A 3 -1.10 2.87 -10.92
C ILE A 3 0.03 3.90 -10.74
N GLU A 4 -0.19 5.13 -11.20
CA GLU A 4 0.78 6.21 -11.10
C GLU A 4 1.05 6.59 -9.64
N GLU A 5 0.01 6.64 -8.81
CA GLU A 5 0.13 6.90 -7.37
C GLU A 5 0.95 5.81 -6.68
N GLY A 6 0.71 4.54 -7.00
CA GLY A 6 1.52 3.43 -6.49
C GLY A 6 3.01 3.57 -6.82
N PHE A 7 3.35 3.89 -8.08
CA PHE A 7 4.75 4.12 -8.47
C PHE A 7 5.35 5.36 -7.83
N ARG A 8 4.56 6.43 -7.67
CA ARG A 8 4.98 7.66 -7.01
C ARG A 8 5.33 7.40 -5.53
N ASP A 9 4.48 6.66 -4.83
CA ASP A 9 4.68 6.30 -3.42
C ASP A 9 5.79 5.26 -3.24
N MET A 10 6.05 4.40 -4.22
CA MET A 10 7.22 3.52 -4.19
C MET A 10 8.53 4.33 -4.29
N LYS A 11 8.56 5.32 -5.19
CA LYS A 11 9.76 6.11 -5.50
C LYS A 11 10.06 7.18 -4.45
N SER A 12 9.02 7.86 -3.96
CA SER A 12 9.12 9.03 -3.10
C SER A 12 9.87 8.74 -1.80
N HIS A 13 10.89 9.54 -1.51
CA HIS A 13 11.63 9.47 -0.25
C HIS A 13 10.84 10.02 0.94
N ARG A 14 10.09 11.11 0.75
CA ARG A 14 9.42 11.81 1.84
C ARG A 14 8.09 11.18 2.25
N PHE A 15 7.40 10.58 1.29
CA PHE A 15 6.02 10.14 1.45
C PHE A 15 5.84 8.65 1.14
N GLY A 16 6.94 7.94 0.91
CA GLY A 16 6.96 6.65 0.27
C GLY A 16 8.12 5.77 0.72
N GLN A 17 8.49 4.80 -0.10
CA GLN A 17 9.52 3.81 0.22
C GLN A 17 10.95 4.26 -0.10
N GLY A 18 11.11 5.43 -0.74
CA GLY A 18 12.41 6.05 -0.99
C GLY A 18 13.31 5.28 -1.95
N PHE A 19 12.74 4.50 -2.87
CA PHE A 19 13.51 3.70 -3.83
C PHE A 19 14.53 4.53 -4.63
N GLU A 20 14.22 5.80 -4.93
CA GLU A 20 15.11 6.71 -5.68
C GLU A 20 16.44 7.02 -4.96
N TYR A 21 16.51 6.88 -3.64
CA TYR A 21 17.73 7.17 -2.87
C TYR A 21 18.82 6.12 -3.05
N ASN A 22 18.49 4.96 -3.62
CA ASN A 22 19.42 3.85 -3.67
C ASN A 22 20.62 4.07 -4.61
N LYS A 23 20.42 4.81 -5.71
CA LYS A 23 21.43 5.22 -6.70
C LYS A 23 22.34 4.11 -7.29
N THR A 24 22.04 2.80 -7.15
CA THR A 24 22.84 1.78 -7.88
C THR A 24 22.71 1.93 -9.39
N THR A 25 23.80 1.62 -10.06
CA THR A 25 23.82 1.19 -11.47
C THR A 25 24.03 -0.32 -11.64
N HIS A 26 24.43 -1.04 -10.59
CA HIS A 26 24.62 -2.50 -10.62
C HIS A 26 23.28 -3.25 -10.69
N LYS A 27 23.10 -4.04 -11.75
CA LYS A 27 21.86 -4.79 -12.02
C LYS A 27 21.49 -5.76 -10.90
N GLU A 28 22.45 -6.52 -10.37
CA GLU A 28 22.20 -7.49 -9.30
C GLU A 28 21.64 -6.84 -8.03
N ARG A 29 22.26 -5.74 -7.60
CA ARG A 29 21.79 -4.95 -6.46
C ARG A 29 20.41 -4.36 -6.74
N LEU A 30 20.18 -3.84 -7.95
CA LEU A 30 18.87 -3.30 -8.36
C LEU A 30 17.77 -4.36 -8.28
N SER A 31 18.02 -5.59 -8.75
CA SER A 31 17.07 -6.70 -8.69
C SER A 31 16.64 -7.02 -7.26
N VAL A 32 17.60 -7.09 -6.33
CA VAL A 32 17.33 -7.33 -4.90
C VAL A 32 16.49 -6.20 -4.31
N LEU A 33 16.80 -4.95 -4.64
CA LEU A 33 16.06 -3.79 -4.14
C LEU A 33 14.64 -3.73 -4.67
N ILE A 34 14.45 -4.03 -5.96
CA ILE A 34 13.11 -4.11 -6.56
C ILE A 34 12.30 -5.18 -5.85
N LEU A 35 12.89 -6.35 -5.57
CA LEU A 35 12.23 -7.42 -4.84
C LEU A 35 11.79 -6.95 -3.45
N LEU A 36 12.72 -6.40 -2.65
CA LEU A 36 12.43 -5.93 -1.30
C LEU A 36 11.36 -4.83 -1.30
N THR A 37 11.48 -3.87 -2.21
CA THR A 37 10.53 -2.75 -2.37
C THR A 37 9.15 -3.27 -2.79
N THR A 38 9.09 -4.24 -3.69
CA THR A 38 7.82 -4.85 -4.12
C THR A 38 7.14 -5.58 -2.96
N ILE A 39 7.88 -6.34 -2.15
CA ILE A 39 7.33 -7.02 -0.97
C ILE A 39 6.82 -5.99 0.05
N ALA A 40 7.60 -4.94 0.34
CA ALA A 40 7.17 -3.87 1.23
C ALA A 40 5.91 -3.17 0.70
N HIS A 41 5.87 -2.87 -0.61
CA HIS A 41 4.70 -2.29 -1.27
C HIS A 41 3.46 -3.14 -1.13
N TRP A 42 3.59 -4.46 -1.33
CA TRP A 42 2.48 -5.40 -1.18
C TRP A 42 1.96 -5.44 0.27
N ILE A 43 2.85 -5.47 1.26
CA ILE A 43 2.47 -5.42 2.69
C ILE A 43 1.73 -4.11 3.00
N LEU A 44 2.23 -2.98 2.51
CA LEU A 44 1.60 -1.68 2.69
C LEU A 44 0.21 -1.62 2.04
N MET A 45 0.02 -2.24 0.88
CA MET A 45 -1.29 -2.37 0.25
C MET A 45 -2.27 -3.15 1.14
N VAL A 46 -1.83 -4.26 1.74
CA VAL A 46 -2.68 -5.06 2.65
C VAL A 46 -3.08 -4.23 3.88
N ILE A 47 -2.14 -3.52 4.49
CA ILE A 47 -2.40 -2.67 5.67
C ILE A 47 -3.35 -1.53 5.29
N GLY A 48 -3.11 -0.87 4.15
CA GLY A 48 -3.97 0.19 3.63
C GLY A 48 -5.39 -0.31 3.35
N LEU A 49 -5.53 -1.52 2.80
CA LEU A 49 -6.83 -2.15 2.58
C LEU A 49 -7.55 -2.45 3.89
N ALA A 50 -6.83 -2.94 4.90
CA ALA A 50 -7.39 -3.21 6.22
C ALA A 50 -7.87 -1.92 6.91
N ALA A 51 -7.09 -0.85 6.81
CA ALA A 51 -7.47 0.48 7.28
C ALA A 51 -8.64 1.09 6.48
N ARG A 52 -8.77 0.72 5.20
CA ARG A 52 -9.92 1.09 4.37
C ARG A 52 -11.19 0.38 4.83
N GLN A 53 -11.14 -0.94 4.99
CA GLN A 53 -12.26 -1.78 5.43
C GLN A 53 -12.79 -1.36 6.80
N THR A 54 -11.89 -1.01 7.72
CA THR A 54 -12.22 -0.53 9.07
C THR A 54 -12.53 0.97 9.15
N GLN A 55 -12.54 1.67 8.01
CA GLN A 55 -12.76 3.12 7.89
C GLN A 55 -11.70 4.02 8.59
N HIS A 56 -10.65 3.45 9.17
CA HIS A 56 -9.53 4.21 9.77
C HIS A 56 -8.81 5.10 8.76
N HIS A 57 -8.80 4.76 7.47
CA HIS A 57 -8.18 5.57 6.42
C HIS A 57 -8.68 7.03 6.35
N ARG A 58 -9.92 7.30 6.83
CA ARG A 58 -10.53 8.63 6.79
C ARG A 58 -9.75 9.68 7.59
N GLN A 59 -9.05 9.27 8.66
CA GLN A 59 -8.26 10.21 9.46
C GLN A 59 -7.02 10.74 8.73
N TYR A 60 -6.62 10.09 7.64
CA TYR A 60 -5.48 10.53 6.82
C TYR A 60 -5.92 11.33 5.59
N GLN A 61 -7.23 11.45 5.34
CA GLN A 61 -7.78 12.24 4.25
C GLN A 61 -8.19 13.62 4.75
N ALA A 62 -7.69 14.67 4.09
CA ALA A 62 -8.13 16.04 4.35
C ALA A 62 -9.48 16.35 3.67
N ASN A 63 -9.82 15.62 2.61
CA ASN A 63 -11.03 15.84 1.83
C ASN A 63 -12.26 15.22 2.51
N SER A 64 -13.37 15.95 2.54
CA SER A 64 -14.66 15.49 3.08
C SER A 64 -15.46 14.59 2.13
N LEU A 65 -14.98 14.41 0.89
CA LEU A 65 -15.61 13.55 -0.11
C LEU A 65 -15.48 12.08 0.31
N LYS A 66 -16.61 11.41 0.51
CA LYS A 66 -16.69 10.01 0.97
C LYS A 66 -16.79 8.99 -0.16
N THR A 67 -16.88 9.46 -1.41
CA THR A 67 -17.22 8.64 -2.58
C THR A 67 -16.02 7.90 -3.16
N ASP A 68 -14.82 8.47 -3.10
CA ASP A 68 -13.60 7.87 -3.66
C ASP A 68 -12.41 7.86 -2.71
N SER A 69 -11.61 6.79 -2.80
CA SER A 69 -10.30 6.74 -2.14
C SER A 69 -9.32 7.63 -2.88
N VAL A 70 -9.17 8.88 -2.42
CA VAL A 70 -8.23 9.88 -2.98
C VAL A 70 -6.76 9.46 -2.79
N LEU A 71 -6.49 8.67 -1.75
CA LEU A 71 -5.14 8.22 -1.40
C LEU A 71 -4.97 6.75 -1.79
N SER A 72 -3.80 6.42 -2.31
CA SER A 72 -3.40 5.05 -2.64
C SER A 72 -3.38 4.17 -1.37
N LEU A 73 -3.63 2.87 -1.53
CA LEU A 73 -3.52 1.91 -0.42
C LEU A 73 -2.11 1.88 0.19
N PRO A 74 -1.02 1.84 -0.58
CA PRO A 74 0.33 1.89 -0.02
C PRO A 74 0.58 3.12 0.85
N PHE A 75 0.10 4.30 0.42
CA PHE A 75 0.23 5.54 1.18
C PHE A 75 -0.53 5.48 2.50
N ILE A 76 -1.79 5.01 2.47
CA ILE A 76 -2.59 4.81 3.68
C ILE A 76 -1.88 3.82 4.61
N GLY A 77 -1.37 2.70 4.09
CA GLY A 77 -0.62 1.72 4.86
C GLY A 77 0.60 2.33 5.55
N PHE A 78 1.32 3.20 4.83
CA PHE A 78 2.48 3.90 5.38
C PHE A 78 2.10 4.85 6.53
N ARG A 79 0.99 5.58 6.37
CA ARG A 79 0.43 6.45 7.42
C ARG A 79 -0.01 5.66 8.65
N VAL A 80 -0.63 4.50 8.45
CA VAL A 80 -1.05 3.60 9.53
C VAL A 80 0.14 3.07 10.32
N ILE A 81 1.24 2.68 9.65
CA ILE A 81 2.47 2.23 10.33
C ILE A 81 3.11 3.37 11.12
N ALA A 82 3.12 4.59 10.57
CA ALA A 82 3.69 5.75 11.22
C ALA A 82 2.84 6.29 12.40
N ASP A 83 1.55 5.97 12.43
CA ASP A 83 0.61 6.43 13.46
C ASP A 83 0.64 5.52 14.69
N LYS A 84 1.21 6.03 15.79
CA LYS A 84 1.29 5.33 17.08
C LYS A 84 -0.08 5.00 17.69
N TYR A 85 -1.13 5.70 17.28
CA TYR A 85 -2.49 5.51 17.80
C TYR A 85 -3.34 4.63 16.89
N ALA A 86 -2.83 4.22 15.73
CA ALA A 86 -3.54 3.32 14.83
C ALA A 86 -3.71 1.94 15.48
N LYS A 87 -4.96 1.51 15.64
CA LYS A 87 -5.32 0.22 16.22
C LYS A 87 -5.79 -0.75 15.14
N LEU A 88 -4.86 -1.33 14.39
CA LEU A 88 -5.18 -2.39 13.44
C LEU A 88 -5.00 -3.76 14.08
N LYS A 89 -6.09 -4.54 14.19
CA LYS A 89 -6.03 -5.90 14.71
C LYS A 89 -5.49 -6.85 13.63
N ILE A 90 -4.71 -7.86 14.05
CA ILE A 90 -4.19 -8.90 13.14
C ILE A 90 -5.32 -9.62 12.37
N ARG A 91 -6.50 -9.76 12.98
CA ARG A 91 -7.68 -10.34 12.31
C ARG A 91 -8.13 -9.52 11.09
N GLU A 92 -8.07 -8.19 11.18
CA GLU A 92 -8.43 -7.31 10.06
C GLU A 92 -7.38 -7.39 8.95
N PHE A 93 -6.10 -7.42 9.32
CA PHE A 93 -5.01 -7.68 8.36
C PHE A 93 -5.22 -9.01 7.60
N MET A 94 -5.48 -10.11 8.30
CA MET A 94 -5.71 -11.42 7.68
C MET A 94 -6.99 -11.47 6.83
N LYS A 95 -8.05 -10.74 7.19
CA LYS A 95 -9.22 -10.57 6.32
C LYS A 95 -8.84 -9.85 5.02
N SER A 96 -8.03 -8.80 5.08
CA SER A 96 -7.59 -8.08 3.89
C SER A 96 -6.69 -8.89 2.98
N VAL A 97 -5.78 -9.72 3.54
CA VAL A 97 -5.00 -10.70 2.76
C VAL A 97 -5.92 -11.64 1.98
N ARG A 98 -6.93 -12.21 2.65
CA ARG A 98 -7.92 -13.08 1.99
C ARG A 98 -8.73 -12.35 0.93
N ALA A 99 -9.12 -11.11 1.17
CA ALA A 99 -9.86 -10.29 0.21
C ALA A 99 -9.03 -10.03 -1.07
N LEU A 100 -7.73 -9.77 -0.92
CA LEU A 100 -6.81 -9.63 -2.06
C LEU A 100 -6.67 -10.94 -2.85
N HIS A 101 -6.59 -12.08 -2.15
CA HIS A 101 -6.53 -13.40 -2.79
C HIS A 101 -7.83 -13.74 -3.54
N LEU A 102 -9.00 -13.49 -2.93
CA LEU A 102 -10.30 -13.74 -3.57
C LEU A 102 -10.52 -12.80 -4.76
N SER A 103 -10.18 -11.53 -4.65
CA SER A 103 -10.31 -10.58 -5.76
C SER A 103 -9.47 -10.99 -6.99
N SER A 104 -8.32 -11.64 -6.77
CA SER A 104 -7.52 -12.23 -7.84
C SER A 104 -8.18 -13.47 -8.43
N ALA A 105 -8.82 -14.31 -7.61
CA ALA A 105 -9.51 -15.52 -8.06
C ALA A 105 -10.74 -15.20 -8.93
N TYR A 106 -11.54 -14.20 -8.54
CA TYR A 106 -12.72 -13.79 -9.33
C TYR A 106 -12.35 -13.16 -10.68
N LEU A 107 -11.20 -12.50 -10.81
CA LEU A 107 -10.72 -11.96 -12.10
C LEU A 107 -10.26 -13.05 -13.07
N PHE A 108 -9.75 -14.18 -12.56
CA PHE A 108 -9.31 -15.32 -13.38
C PHE A 108 -10.46 -16.24 -13.80
N GLU A 109 -11.54 -16.33 -13.02
CA GLU A 109 -12.73 -17.12 -13.40
C GLU A 109 -13.64 -16.41 -14.43
N THR A 110 -13.48 -15.09 -14.61
CA THR A 110 -14.29 -14.27 -15.53
C THR A 110 -13.57 -13.93 -16.85
N LEU A 111 -12.39 -14.49 -17.11
CA LEU A 111 -11.64 -14.37 -18.37
C LEU A 111 -11.62 -15.72 -19.09
#